data_AF-A0A5C8JCW7-F1
#
_entry.id   AF-A0A5C8JCW7-F1
#
_cell.length_a   1.000
_cell.length_b   1.000
_cell.length_c   1.000
_cell.angle_alpha   90.00
_cell.angle_beta   90.00
_cell.angle_gamma   90.00
#
_symmetry.space_group_name_H-M   'P 1'
#
loop_
_entity.id
_entity.type
_entity.pdbx_description
1 polymer ?
#
loop_
_entity_poly.entity_id
_entity_poly.type
_entity_poly.pdbx_seq_one_letter_code
_entity_poly.pdbx_strand_id
1 'polypeptide(L)'
;MAPTLRPGDRLLVRRTPLSRLSVGDIVVVVPDARMADPRHPAGYVIKRLAAVPGDPVPDHVPSPAHERIPPGRMAILGDNPDASRDSRDYGLVTQEQLVGVVVRAIGT
;
A
#
# COMPACT_ATOMS: atom_id res chain seq x y z
N MET A 1 4.06 -9.45 -0.33
CA MET A 1 5.10 -8.87 0.54
C MET A 1 6.26 -9.81 0.82
N ALA A 2 6.25 -11.06 0.36
CA ALA A 2 7.47 -11.88 0.38
C ALA A 2 8.58 -11.20 -0.45
N PRO A 3 9.87 -11.35 -0.10
CA PRO A 3 10.38 -12.10 1.05
C PRO A 3 10.31 -11.32 2.38
N THR A 4 10.00 -10.02 2.36
CA THR A 4 10.03 -9.16 3.56
C THR A 4 9.02 -9.59 4.62
N LEU A 5 7.79 -9.95 4.23
CA LEU A 5 6.76 -10.50 5.10
C LEU A 5 6.22 -11.80 4.51
N ARG A 6 5.95 -12.77 5.36
CA ARG A 6 5.46 -14.11 5.01
C ARG A 6 4.08 -14.38 5.62
N PRO A 7 3.28 -15.27 5.01
CA PRO A 7 2.04 -15.75 5.64
C PRO A 7 2.33 -16.26 7.06
N GLY A 8 1.52 -15.84 8.03
CA GLY A 8 1.71 -16.16 9.45
C GLY A 8 2.40 -15.07 10.26
N ASP A 9 3.11 -14.13 9.63
CA ASP A 9 3.72 -13.01 10.34
C ASP A 9 2.67 -12.17 11.05
N ARG A 10 2.90 -11.91 12.34
CA ARG A 10 2.12 -10.96 13.13
C ARG A 10 2.78 -9.59 13.04
N LEU A 11 2.00 -8.55 12.79
CA LEU A 11 2.49 -7.20 12.55
C LEU A 11 1.97 -6.23 13.61
N LEU A 12 2.86 -5.43 14.17
CA LEU A 12 2.48 -4.27 14.97
C LEU A 12 2.29 -3.07 14.04
N VAL A 13 1.08 -2.52 14.03
CA VAL A 13 0.69 -1.39 13.18
C VAL A 13 0.44 -0.17 14.04
N ARG A 14 1.08 0.95 13.69
CA ARG A 14 0.85 2.26 14.31
C ARG A 14 -0.03 3.11 13.39
N ARG A 15 -1.16 3.61 13.91
CA ARG A 15 -1.97 4.60 13.20
C ARG A 15 -1.15 5.87 13.00
N THR A 16 -0.97 6.30 11.76
CA THR A 16 -0.12 7.44 11.40
C THR A 16 -0.68 8.10 10.15
N PRO A 17 -0.85 9.43 10.11
CA PRO A 17 -1.33 10.11 8.92
C PRO A 17 -0.30 10.02 7.78
N LEU A 18 -0.77 10.03 6.53
CA LEU A 18 0.09 9.92 5.34
C LEU A 18 1.21 10.96 5.31
N SER A 19 0.96 12.17 5.81
CA SER A 19 1.97 13.25 5.90
C SER A 19 3.17 12.95 6.79
N ARG A 20 3.12 11.88 7.59
CA ARG A 20 4.23 11.40 8.43
C ARG A 20 4.84 10.10 7.95
N LEU A 21 4.38 9.57 6.81
CA LEU A 21 4.94 8.37 6.22
C LEU A 21 6.00 8.74 5.17
N SER A 22 6.93 7.82 4.95
CA SER A 22 8.01 7.95 3.98
C SER A 22 7.96 6.82 2.97
N VAL A 23 8.41 7.10 1.74
CA VAL A 23 8.63 6.07 0.73
C VAL A 23 9.49 4.94 1.33
N GLY A 24 9.09 3.70 1.11
CA GLY A 24 9.68 2.51 1.73
C GLY A 24 8.94 1.99 2.95
N ASP A 25 8.07 2.78 3.59
CA ASP A 25 7.24 2.31 4.70
C ASP A 25 6.31 1.16 4.27
N ILE A 26 6.12 0.16 5.11
CA ILE A 26 5.10 -0.88 4.87
C ILE A 26 3.80 -0.39 5.48
N VAL A 27 2.77 -0.20 4.66
CA VAL A 27 1.47 0.34 5.05
C VAL A 27 0.38 -0.71 5.01
N VAL A 28 -0.59 -0.52 5.89
CA VAL A 28 -1.82 -1.32 5.95
C VAL A 28 -2.98 -0.44 5.52
N VAL A 29 -3.78 -0.93 4.58
CA VAL A 29 -4.94 -0.20 4.06
C VAL A 29 -6.20 -1.06 4.05
N VAL A 30 -7.35 -0.42 4.17
CA VAL A 30 -8.66 -1.03 3.94
C VAL A 30 -8.91 -1.09 2.42
N PRO A 31 -9.17 -2.28 1.84
CA PRO A 31 -9.45 -2.37 0.41
C PRO A 31 -10.80 -1.74 0.07
N ASP A 32 -10.89 -1.16 -1.13
CA ASP A 32 -12.15 -0.84 -1.78
C ASP A 32 -12.54 -1.93 -2.79
N ALA A 33 -13.60 -1.71 -3.57
CA ALA A 33 -14.08 -2.66 -4.57
C ALA A 33 -13.04 -2.96 -5.67
N ARG A 34 -12.13 -2.03 -5.98
CA ARG A 34 -11.05 -2.28 -6.96
C ARG A 34 -10.01 -3.23 -6.37
N MET A 35 -9.77 -3.15 -5.06
CA MET A 35 -8.73 -3.91 -4.37
C MET A 35 -9.21 -5.26 -3.82
N ALA A 36 -10.50 -5.39 -3.51
CA ALA A 36 -11.06 -6.57 -2.88
C ALA A 36 -10.74 -7.86 -3.66
N ASP A 37 -10.31 -8.89 -2.93
CA ASP A 37 -10.29 -10.27 -3.45
C ASP A 37 -11.63 -10.91 -3.09
N PRO A 38 -12.42 -11.36 -4.07
CA PRO A 38 -13.69 -12.05 -3.83
C PRO A 38 -13.57 -13.26 -2.88
N ARG A 39 -12.37 -13.86 -2.80
CA ARG A 39 -12.08 -15.00 -1.92
C ARG A 39 -11.80 -14.57 -0.46
N HIS A 40 -11.45 -13.31 -0.23
CA HIS A 40 -11.10 -12.77 1.09
C HIS A 40 -11.66 -11.34 1.28
N PRO A 41 -12.99 -11.18 1.31
CA PRO A 41 -13.64 -9.86 1.25
C PRO A 41 -13.42 -8.98 2.49
N ALA A 42 -12.93 -9.52 3.61
CA ALA A 42 -12.79 -8.82 4.89
C ALA A 42 -11.33 -8.53 5.31
N GLY A 43 -10.36 -8.66 4.39
CA GLY A 43 -8.94 -8.53 4.71
C GLY A 43 -8.38 -7.11 4.57
N TYR A 44 -7.38 -6.76 5.38
CA TYR A 44 -6.51 -5.61 5.11
C TYR A 44 -5.56 -5.93 3.94
N VAL A 45 -5.14 -4.90 3.21
CA VAL A 45 -4.07 -4.99 2.20
C VAL A 45 -2.79 -4.41 2.77
N ILE A 46 -1.69 -5.15 2.63
CA ILE A 46 -0.36 -4.76 3.12
C ILE A 46 0.57 -4.62 1.93
N LYS A 47 1.16 -3.43 1.77
CA LYS A 47 2.05 -3.07 0.65
C LYS A 47 3.12 -2.09 1.11
N ARG A 48 4.15 -1.89 0.30
CA ARG A 48 5.17 -0.88 0.52
C ARG A 48 4.77 0.43 -0.15
N LEU A 49 4.93 1.53 0.57
CA LEU A 49 4.69 2.88 0.07
C LEU A 49 5.75 3.21 -0.97
N ALA A 50 5.33 3.38 -2.22
CA ALA A 50 6.21 3.62 -3.35
C ALA A 50 6.33 5.10 -3.71
N ALA A 51 5.26 5.88 -3.49
CA ALA A 51 5.25 7.31 -3.75
C ALA A 51 4.17 8.00 -2.88
N VAL A 52 4.46 9.22 -2.43
CA VAL A 52 3.59 10.07 -1.59
C VAL A 52 3.27 11.39 -2.31
N PRO A 53 2.34 12.23 -1.82
CA PRO A 53 1.97 13.47 -2.51
C PRO A 53 3.17 14.34 -2.89
N GLY A 54 3.21 14.75 -4.15
CA GLY A 54 4.30 15.54 -4.74
C GLY A 54 5.37 14.71 -5.46
N ASP A 55 5.50 13.42 -5.15
CA ASP A 55 6.42 12.52 -5.87
C ASP A 55 5.95 12.29 -7.32
N PRO A 56 6.85 11.97 -8.26
CA PRO A 56 6.45 11.42 -9.55
C PRO A 56 5.60 10.16 -9.38
N VAL A 57 4.59 9.99 -10.22
CA VAL A 57 3.88 8.72 -10.29
C VAL A 57 4.82 7.67 -10.89
N PRO A 58 4.97 6.48 -10.28
CA PRO A 58 5.77 5.41 -10.89
C PRO A 58 5.22 5.00 -12.26
N ASP A 59 6.08 4.80 -13.26
CA ASP A 59 5.70 4.59 -14.68
C ASP A 59 4.64 3.49 -14.91
N HIS A 60 4.64 2.45 -14.08
CA HIS A 60 3.75 1.30 -14.18
C HIS A 60 2.46 1.44 -13.34
N VAL A 61 2.22 2.60 -12.73
CA VAL A 61 1.02 2.89 -11.94
C VAL A 61 0.05 3.72 -12.78
N PRO A 62 -1.17 3.22 -13.07
CA PRO A 62 -2.15 3.97 -13.83
C PRO A 62 -2.54 5.28 -13.15
N SER A 63 -2.27 6.40 -13.81
CA SER A 63 -2.62 7.75 -13.36
C SER A 63 -2.78 8.70 -14.56
N PRO A 64 -3.81 8.51 -15.40
CA PRO A 64 -3.93 9.22 -16.69
C PRO A 64 -4.06 10.74 -16.55
N ALA A 65 -4.42 11.24 -15.37
CA ALA A 65 -4.62 12.67 -15.11
C ALA A 65 -3.46 13.33 -14.36
N HIS A 66 -2.46 12.57 -13.89
CA HIS A 66 -1.45 13.11 -12.98
C HIS A 66 -0.06 12.52 -13.24
N GLU A 67 0.91 13.40 -13.50
CA GLU A 67 2.35 13.08 -13.54
C GLU A 67 2.97 12.94 -12.14
N ARG A 68 2.36 13.59 -11.13
CA ARG A 68 2.76 13.53 -9.73
C ARG A 68 1.61 13.03 -8.86
N ILE A 69 1.93 12.38 -7.75
CA ILE A 69 0.94 11.92 -6.79
C ILE A 69 0.20 13.15 -6.23
N PRO A 70 -1.13 13.23 -6.38
CA PRO A 70 -1.89 14.37 -5.88
C PRO A 70 -2.05 14.31 -4.34
N PRO A 71 -2.40 15.43 -3.69
CA PRO A 71 -2.71 15.45 -2.26
C PRO A 71 -3.74 14.38 -1.87
N GLY A 72 -3.52 13.74 -0.72
CA GLY A 72 -4.41 12.70 -0.18
C GLY A 72 -4.35 11.36 -0.91
N ARG A 73 -3.44 11.18 -1.87
CA ARG A 73 -3.22 9.89 -2.56
C ARG A 73 -1.80 9.37 -2.35
N MET A 74 -1.64 8.08 -2.59
CA MET A 74 -0.36 7.39 -2.55
C MET A 74 -0.33 6.24 -3.55
N ALA A 75 0.86 5.84 -3.97
CA ALA A 75 1.08 4.58 -4.68
C ALA A 75 1.67 3.55 -3.72
N ILE A 76 1.13 2.33 -3.73
CA ILE A 76 1.62 1.24 -2.90
C ILE A 76 1.93 0.02 -3.78
N LEU A 77 3.11 -0.57 -3.60
CA LEU A 77 3.60 -1.70 -4.39
C LEU A 77 3.99 -2.85 -3.48
N GLY A 78 3.77 -4.08 -3.93
CA GLY A 78 4.15 -5.27 -3.20
C GLY A 78 5.57 -5.70 -3.50
N ASP A 79 6.31 -6.12 -2.47
CA ASP A 79 7.71 -6.57 -2.56
C ASP A 79 7.94 -7.82 -3.43
N ASN A 80 6.87 -8.56 -3.78
CA ASN A 80 6.91 -9.64 -4.76
C ASN A 80 6.12 -9.21 -6.00
N PRO A 81 6.77 -8.60 -7.02
CA PRO A 81 6.12 -8.16 -8.25
C PRO A 81 5.27 -9.24 -8.93
N ASP A 82 5.77 -10.47 -9.00
CA ASP A 82 5.16 -11.56 -9.78
C ASP A 82 3.85 -12.07 -9.18
N ALA A 83 3.64 -11.84 -7.88
CA ALA A 83 2.46 -12.32 -7.15
C ALA A 83 1.61 -11.18 -6.56
N SER A 84 2.00 -9.92 -6.76
CA SER A 84 1.34 -8.80 -6.11
C SER A 84 0.29 -8.16 -7.00
N ARG A 85 -0.95 -8.18 -6.52
CA ARG A 85 -1.98 -7.24 -6.96
C ARG A 85 -1.85 -5.93 -6.18
N ASP A 86 -1.51 -4.82 -6.82
CA ASP A 86 -1.26 -3.53 -6.15
C ASP A 86 -1.55 -2.29 -7.01
N SER A 87 -0.92 -1.14 -6.74
CA SER A 87 -1.16 0.10 -7.50
C SER A 87 -0.86 -0.05 -8.99
N ARG A 88 -0.12 -1.06 -9.44
CA ARG A 88 -0.02 -1.43 -10.86
C ARG A 88 -1.36 -1.81 -11.47
N ASP A 89 -2.20 -2.49 -10.71
CA ASP A 89 -3.46 -3.07 -11.19
C ASP A 89 -4.65 -2.14 -10.93
N TYR A 90 -4.67 -1.49 -9.76
CA TYR A 90 -5.81 -0.68 -9.33
C TYR A 90 -5.52 0.82 -9.21
N GLY A 91 -4.29 1.25 -9.50
CA GLY A 91 -3.89 2.66 -9.46
C GLY A 91 -3.67 3.21 -8.05
N LEU A 92 -3.84 4.51 -7.89
CA LEU A 92 -3.60 5.21 -6.63
C LEU A 92 -4.61 4.85 -5.53
N VAL A 93 -4.11 4.83 -4.30
CA VAL A 93 -4.86 4.57 -3.06
C VAL A 93 -5.04 5.87 -2.30
N THR A 94 -6.20 6.06 -1.67
CA THR A 94 -6.50 7.30 -0.94
C THR A 94 -6.07 7.21 0.52
N GLN A 95 -5.82 8.36 1.15
CA GLN A 95 -5.44 8.44 2.55
C GLN A 95 -6.55 7.91 3.48
N GLU A 96 -7.82 7.99 3.09
CA GLU A 96 -8.95 7.47 3.87
C GLU A 96 -8.89 5.94 4.02
N GLN A 97 -8.22 5.26 3.09
CA GLN A 97 -8.00 3.82 3.15
C GLN A 97 -6.84 3.46 4.09
N LEU A 98 -5.98 4.41 4.47
CA LEU A 98 -4.80 4.14 5.31
C LEU A 98 -5.20 3.82 6.75
N VAL A 99 -4.83 2.63 7.19
CA VAL A 99 -4.95 2.22 8.60
C VAL A 99 -3.73 2.68 9.39
N GLY A 100 -2.54 2.50 8.83
CA GLY A 100 -1.29 2.90 9.47
C GLY A 100 -0.06 2.24 8.86
N VAL A 101 1.07 2.41 9.54
CA VAL A 101 2.38 1.87 9.15
C VAL A 101 2.76 0.68 10.04
N VAL A 102 3.33 -0.35 9.43
CA VAL A 102 3.93 -1.49 10.13
C VAL A 102 5.25 -1.03 10.74
N VAL A 103 5.34 -1.06 12.06
CA VAL A 103 6.56 -0.66 12.79
C VAL A 103 7.44 -1.85 13.16
N ARG A 104 6.86 -3.06 13.21
CA ARG A 104 7.58 -4.29 13.55
C ARG A 104 6.81 -5.54 13.12
N ALA A 105 7.52 -6.53 12.58
CA ALA A 105 7.05 -7.92 12.56
C ALA A 105 7.45 -8.58 13.89
N ILE A 106 6.49 -9.20 14.59
CA ILE A 106 6.69 -9.75 15.94
C ILE A 106 6.96 -11.27 15.95
N GLY A 107 7.27 -11.85 14.78
CA GLY A 107 7.49 -13.29 14.63
C GLY A 107 6.23 -14.11 14.90
N THR A 108 6.35 -15.41 14.64
CA THR A 108 5.39 -16.44 15.07
C THR A 108 5.84 -17.03 16.39
#